data_AF-A0A923C1F7-F1
#
_entry.id   AF-A0A923C1F7-F1
#
_cell.length_a   1.000
_cell.length_b   1.000
_cell.length_c   1.000
_cell.angle_alpha   90.00
_cell.angle_beta   90.00
_cell.angle_gamma   90.00
#
_symmetry.space_group_name_H-M   'P 1'
#
loop_
_entity.id
_entity.type
_entity.pdbx_description
1 polymer ?
#
loop_
_entity_poly.entity_id
_entity_poly.type
_entity_poly.pdbx_seq_one_letter_code
_entity_poly.pdbx_strand_id
1 'polypeptide(L)'
;MRLIFGIFPLLVIPVVLYNLLAAFGGSVQVVDASGQIVQTQAAPLASLLSERFLGLPMISGVEWELTNGDAIVLLAVIFLFLEILKSTSTGTATIVNHGISLLLFILCLVQFLLMPNFATSTFFILTAMTLLDVLAGVIVTIVSARRDFGVAGDV
;
A
#
# COMPACT_ATOMS: atom_id res chain seq x y z
N MET A 1 -3.65 -12.68 -20.33
CA MET A 1 -2.77 -12.13 -19.29
C MET A 1 -2.71 -10.59 -19.28
N ARG A 2 -2.61 -9.90 -20.43
CA ARG A 2 -2.58 -8.41 -20.50
C ARG A 2 -3.81 -7.67 -19.93
N LEU A 3 -5.00 -8.30 -19.93
CA LEU A 3 -6.24 -7.65 -19.47
C LEU A 3 -6.36 -7.51 -17.94
N ILE A 4 -5.90 -8.49 -17.16
CA ILE A 4 -6.08 -8.49 -15.69
C ILE A 4 -5.22 -7.40 -15.03
N PHE A 5 -3.98 -7.21 -15.50
CA PHE A 5 -3.07 -6.15 -15.03
C PHE A 5 -3.52 -4.74 -15.44
N GLY A 6 -4.37 -4.63 -16.47
CA GLY A 6 -4.93 -3.35 -16.91
C GLY A 6 -6.07 -2.83 -16.03
N ILE A 7 -6.80 -3.73 -15.37
CA ILE A 7 -8.07 -3.43 -14.70
C ILE A 7 -7.91 -3.31 -13.18
N PHE A 8 -7.00 -4.09 -12.58
CA PHE A 8 -6.81 -4.10 -11.13
C PHE A 8 -5.67 -3.17 -10.69
N PRO A 9 -5.82 -2.50 -9.52
CA PRO A 9 -4.75 -1.72 -8.93
C PRO A 9 -3.62 -2.63 -8.50
N LEU A 10 -2.41 -2.34 -8.95
CA LEU A 10 -1.21 -3.09 -8.62
C LEU A 10 -0.87 -3.02 -7.13
N LEU A 11 -1.30 -1.95 -6.44
CA LEU A 11 -1.18 -1.81 -5.00
C LEU A 11 -1.96 -2.88 -4.21
N VAL A 12 -2.85 -3.65 -4.84
CA VAL A 12 -3.45 -4.84 -4.20
C VAL A 12 -2.38 -5.82 -3.75
N ILE A 13 -1.29 -5.98 -4.51
CA ILE A 13 -0.23 -6.95 -4.22
C ILE A 13 0.45 -6.68 -2.87
N PRO A 14 1.03 -5.50 -2.59
CA PRO A 14 1.62 -5.21 -1.29
C PRO A 14 0.61 -5.20 -0.15
N VAL A 15 -0.64 -4.77 -0.40
CA VAL A 15 -1.72 -4.80 0.62
C VAL A 15 -2.07 -6.24 1.01
N VAL A 16 -2.23 -7.13 0.03
CA VAL A 16 -2.51 -8.55 0.28
C VAL A 16 -1.34 -9.20 1.02
N LEU A 17 -0.10 -8.89 0.62
CA LEU A 17 1.09 -9.40 1.30
C LEU A 17 1.10 -8.98 2.78
N TYR A 18 0.81 -7.72 3.10
CA TYR A 18 0.67 -7.28 4.49
C TYR A 18 -0.46 -8.01 5.21
N ASN A 19 -1.64 -8.17 4.57
CA ASN A 19 -2.78 -8.89 5.15
C ASN A 19 -2.44 -10.35 5.49
N LEU A 20 -1.68 -11.03 4.63
CA LEU A 20 -1.19 -12.38 4.91
C LEU A 20 -0.28 -12.39 6.13
N LEU A 21 0.64 -11.42 6.25
CA LEU A 21 1.51 -11.29 7.44
C LEU A 21 0.69 -11.01 8.71
N ALA A 22 -0.33 -10.15 8.61
CA ALA A 22 -1.21 -9.81 9.71
C ALA A 22 -2.06 -11.01 10.19
N ALA A 23 -2.34 -11.98 9.32
CA ALA A 23 -3.00 -13.24 9.68
C ALA A 23 -2.13 -14.16 10.54
N PHE A 24 -0.80 -14.00 10.46
CA PHE A 24 0.17 -14.67 11.35
C PHE A 24 0.57 -13.78 12.54
N GLY A 25 -0.04 -12.60 12.69
CA GLY A 25 0.20 -11.71 13.82
C GLY A 25 -0.21 -12.38 15.14
N GLY A 26 0.60 -12.22 16.18
CA GLY A 26 0.36 -12.78 17.50
C GLY A 26 -0.95 -12.30 18.15
N SER A 27 -1.30 -12.89 19.29
CA SER A 27 -2.50 -12.49 20.03
C SER A 27 -2.29 -11.14 20.74
N VAL A 28 -3.27 -10.24 20.65
CA VAL A 28 -3.29 -8.93 21.34
C VAL A 28 -3.34 -9.06 22.86
N GLN A 29 -3.82 -10.20 23.34
CA GLN A 29 -3.88 -10.55 24.76
C GLN A 29 -2.92 -11.70 25.00
N VAL A 30 -1.91 -11.46 25.84
CA VAL A 30 -0.96 -12.49 26.25
C VAL A 30 -1.18 -12.72 27.75
N VAL A 31 -1.30 -13.99 28.13
CA VAL A 31 -1.35 -14.38 29.55
C VAL A 31 0.09 -14.43 30.04
N ASP A 32 0.43 -13.54 30.96
CA ASP A 32 1.76 -13.52 31.58
C ASP A 32 1.94 -14.78 32.46
N ALA A 33 3.19 -15.08 32.85
CA ALA A 33 3.52 -16.21 33.73
C ALA A 33 2.79 -16.18 35.08
N SER A 34 2.28 -15.01 35.47
CA SER A 34 1.45 -14.75 36.65
C SER A 34 -0.05 -15.03 36.45
N GLY A 35 -0.48 -15.45 35.26
CA GLY A 35 -1.88 -15.73 34.93
C GLY A 35 -2.72 -14.48 34.64
N GLN A 36 -2.12 -13.29 34.58
CA GLN A 36 -2.82 -12.05 34.23
C GLN A 36 -2.88 -11.84 32.71
N ILE A 37 -4.01 -11.34 32.23
CA ILE A 37 -4.18 -10.93 30.83
C ILE A 37 -3.51 -9.57 30.66
N VAL A 38 -2.38 -9.54 29.96
CA VAL A 38 -1.68 -8.30 29.58
C VAL A 38 -2.06 -7.98 28.14
N GLN A 39 -2.67 -6.81 27.94
CA GLN A 39 -2.97 -6.30 26.61
C GLN A 39 -1.69 -5.68 26.02
N THR A 40 -1.22 -6.16 24.88
CA THR A 40 -0.05 -5.58 24.22
C THR A 40 -0.42 -4.19 23.70
N GLN A 41 0.37 -3.19 24.08
CA GLN A 41 0.13 -1.79 23.74
C GLN A 41 0.56 -1.44 22.31
N ALA A 42 1.33 -2.32 21.67
CA ALA A 42 1.72 -2.23 20.26
C ALA A 42 1.00 -3.30 19.43
N ALA A 43 0.87 -3.06 18.13
CA ALA A 43 0.31 -4.02 17.19
C ALA A 43 1.13 -5.34 17.23
N PRO A 44 0.49 -6.51 17.43
CA PRO A 44 1.20 -7.79 17.54
C PRO A 44 2.10 -8.15 16.37
N LEU A 45 1.80 -7.65 15.16
CA LEU A 45 2.66 -7.91 13.99
C LEU A 45 3.92 -7.03 13.95
N ALA A 46 4.03 -6.01 14.81
CA ALA A 46 5.14 -5.06 14.76
C ALA A 46 6.49 -5.75 14.93
N SER A 47 6.54 -6.83 15.73
CA SER A 47 7.73 -7.67 15.86
C SER A 47 8.17 -8.28 14.53
N LEU A 48 7.24 -8.90 13.78
CA LEU A 48 7.53 -9.50 12.48
C LEU A 48 7.94 -8.46 11.44
N LEU A 49 7.38 -7.25 11.51
CA LEU A 49 7.74 -6.16 10.59
C LEU A 49 9.13 -5.59 10.90
N SER A 50 9.52 -5.56 12.17
CA SER A 50 10.83 -5.07 12.61
C SER A 50 11.96 -6.08 12.44
N GLU A 51 11.65 -7.33 12.07
CA GLU A 51 12.68 -8.31 11.75
C GLU A 51 13.53 -7.86 10.55
N ARG A 52 14.83 -8.12 10.68
CA ARG A 52 15.82 -7.86 9.64
C ARG A 52 15.51 -8.68 8.40
N PHE A 53 15.26 -7.99 7.28
CA PHE A 53 15.12 -8.63 5.98
C PHE A 53 16.47 -8.72 5.25
N LEU A 54 17.20 -7.61 5.22
CA LEU A 54 18.46 -7.49 4.50
C LEU A 54 19.35 -6.46 5.23
N GLY A 55 20.65 -6.70 5.28
CA GLY A 55 21.59 -5.69 5.75
C GLY A 55 22.77 -5.58 4.80
N LEU A 56 23.18 -4.34 4.53
CA LEU A 56 24.29 -4.03 3.64
C LEU A 56 25.32 -3.18 4.39
N PRO A 57 26.60 -3.59 4.42
CA PRO A 57 27.65 -2.76 4.98
C PRO A 57 27.87 -1.53 4.09
N MET A 58 27.78 -0.33 4.67
CA MET A 58 28.02 0.91 3.95
C MET A 58 29.49 1.32 4.01
N ILE A 59 29.93 2.12 3.03
CA ILE A 59 31.26 2.73 2.99
C ILE A 59 31.56 3.60 4.24
N SER A 60 30.51 4.09 4.91
CA SER A 60 30.61 4.82 6.18
C SER A 60 31.01 3.95 7.38
N GLY A 61 31.06 2.61 7.22
CA GLY A 61 31.34 1.66 8.29
C GLY A 61 30.12 1.28 9.14
N VAL A 62 28.93 1.81 8.82
CA VAL A 62 27.66 1.46 9.46
C VAL A 62 26.91 0.47 8.57
N GLU A 63 26.25 -0.52 9.17
CA GLU A 63 25.36 -1.42 8.44
C GLU A 63 24.00 -0.73 8.22
N TRP A 64 23.58 -0.60 6.96
CA TRP A 64 22.22 -0.21 6.64
C TRP A 64 21.34 -1.45 6.71
N GLU A 65 20.30 -1.37 7.54
CA GLU A 65 19.34 -2.45 7.75
C GLU A 65 18.02 -2.11 7.06
N LEU A 66 17.51 -3.09 6.30
CA LEU A 66 16.19 -3.08 5.72
C LEU A 66 15.33 -4.09 6.47
N THR A 67 14.25 -3.62 7.09
CA THR A 67 13.31 -4.49 7.82
C THR A 67 12.28 -5.10 6.87
N ASN A 68 11.55 -6.12 7.34
CA ASN A 68 10.43 -6.70 6.59
C ASN A 68 9.38 -5.63 6.24
N GLY A 69 9.06 -4.72 7.16
CA GLY A 69 8.14 -3.62 6.91
C GLY A 69 8.63 -2.69 5.79
N ASP A 70 9.92 -2.33 5.81
CA ASP A 70 10.52 -1.47 4.80
C ASP A 70 10.53 -2.13 3.42
N ALA A 71 10.76 -3.45 3.35
CA ALA A 71 10.72 -4.21 2.10
C ALA A 71 9.31 -4.17 1.45
N ILE A 72 8.25 -4.26 2.25
CA ILE A 72 6.86 -4.14 1.77
C ILE A 72 6.60 -2.73 1.25
N VAL A 73 7.07 -1.70 1.95
CA VAL A 73 6.93 -0.30 1.51
C VAL A 73 7.69 -0.08 0.21
N LEU A 74 8.93 -0.57 0.09
CA LEU A 74 9.71 -0.49 -1.14
C LEU A 74 8.98 -1.15 -2.32
N LEU A 75 8.42 -2.34 -2.10
CA LEU A 75 7.62 -3.03 -3.10
C LEU A 75 6.40 -2.20 -3.51
N ALA A 76 5.72 -1.57 -2.54
CA ALA A 76 4.56 -0.73 -2.80
C ALA A 76 4.91 0.54 -3.57
N VAL A 77 6.06 1.17 -3.32
CA VAL A 77 6.56 2.30 -4.12
C VAL A 77 6.74 1.89 -5.58
N ILE A 78 7.32 0.72 -5.84
CA ILE A 78 7.50 0.20 -7.20
C ILE A 78 6.14 0.02 -7.88
N PHE A 79 5.17 -0.60 -7.20
CA PHE A 79 3.83 -0.79 -7.78
C PHE A 79 3.05 0.51 -7.97
N LEU A 80 3.18 1.48 -7.06
CA LEU A 80 2.60 2.81 -7.23
C LEU A 80 3.18 3.51 -8.47
N PHE A 81 4.49 3.41 -8.69
CA PHE A 81 5.13 3.93 -9.90
C PHE A 81 4.57 3.27 -11.17
N LEU A 82 4.40 1.94 -11.16
CA LEU A 82 3.80 1.23 -12.28
C LEU A 82 2.33 1.64 -12.52
N GLU A 83 1.55 1.91 -11.48
CA GLU A 83 0.19 2.47 -11.62
C GLU A 83 0.22 3.85 -12.28
N ILE A 84 1.13 4.73 -11.87
CA ILE A 84 1.27 6.06 -12.48
C ILE A 84 1.57 5.93 -13.98
N LEU A 85 2.51 5.06 -14.36
CA LEU A 85 2.81 4.79 -15.77
C LEU A 85 1.58 4.27 -16.52
N LYS A 86 0.84 3.33 -15.92
CA LYS A 86 -0.38 2.76 -16.51
C LYS A 86 -1.47 3.80 -16.69
N SER A 87 -1.61 4.72 -15.72
CA SER A 87 -2.61 5.79 -15.73
C SER A 87 -2.41 6.79 -16.87
N THR A 88 -1.21 6.88 -17.48
CA THR A 88 -0.97 7.74 -18.64
C THR A 88 -1.65 7.24 -19.93
N SER A 89 -2.18 6.02 -19.94
CA SER A 89 -2.96 5.47 -21.06
C SER A 89 -4.45 5.80 -20.91
N THR A 90 -5.01 6.49 -21.89
CA THR A 90 -6.44 6.82 -21.97
C THR A 90 -7.25 5.66 -22.54
N GLY A 91 -8.06 4.99 -21.70
CA GLY A 91 -9.00 3.96 -22.15
C GLY A 91 -10.07 3.62 -21.09
N THR A 92 -11.09 2.84 -21.46
CA THR A 92 -12.19 2.40 -20.55
C THR A 92 -11.68 1.64 -19.33
N ALA A 93 -10.51 1.00 -19.42
CA ALA A 93 -9.85 0.33 -18.31
C ALA A 93 -9.49 1.29 -17.16
N THR A 94 -9.24 2.57 -17.44
CA THR A 94 -8.85 3.58 -16.44
C THR A 94 -9.98 3.88 -15.44
N ILE A 95 -11.24 3.85 -15.89
CA ILE A 95 -12.41 4.11 -15.03
C ILE A 95 -12.59 2.97 -14.02
N VAL A 96 -12.42 1.72 -14.46
CA VAL A 96 -12.55 0.55 -13.58
C VAL A 96 -11.39 0.51 -12.59
N ASN A 97 -10.15 0.79 -13.04
CA ASN A 97 -9.00 0.90 -12.16
C ASN A 97 -9.26 1.92 -11.05
N HIS A 98 -9.76 3.11 -11.41
CA HIS A 98 -10.06 4.15 -10.43
C HIS A 98 -11.09 3.71 -9.37
N GLY A 99 -12.19 3.08 -9.79
CA GLY A 99 -13.20 2.57 -8.86
C GLY A 99 -12.67 1.47 -7.93
N ILE A 100 -11.84 0.55 -8.44
CA ILE A 100 -11.25 -0.51 -7.63
C ILE A 100 -10.18 0.04 -6.69
N SER A 101 -9.38 1.03 -7.12
CA SER A 101 -8.41 1.73 -6.27
C SER A 101 -9.10 2.43 -5.10
N LEU A 102 -10.26 3.06 -5.35
CA LEU A 102 -11.04 3.69 -4.29
C LEU A 102 -11.56 2.66 -3.28
N LEU A 103 -12.07 1.53 -3.77
CA LEU A 103 -12.49 0.43 -2.90
C LEU A 103 -11.33 -0.10 -2.07
N LEU A 104 -10.16 -0.31 -2.69
CA LEU A 104 -8.96 -0.76 -1.99
C LEU A 104 -8.54 0.24 -0.90
N PHE A 105 -8.55 1.54 -1.19
CA PHE A 105 -8.27 2.57 -0.19
C PHE A 105 -9.24 2.51 0.99
N ILE A 106 -10.55 2.38 0.74
CA ILE A 106 -11.56 2.28 1.80
C ILE A 106 -11.31 1.03 2.66
N LEU A 107 -11.03 -0.12 2.03
CA LEU A 107 -10.71 -1.34 2.76
C LEU A 107 -9.47 -1.18 3.63
N CYS A 108 -8.39 -0.59 3.10
CA CYS A 108 -7.19 -0.29 3.86
C CYS A 108 -7.49 0.66 5.03
N LEU A 109 -8.26 1.73 4.80
CA LEU A 109 -8.61 2.68 5.86
C LEU A 109 -9.42 2.01 6.97
N VAL A 110 -10.38 1.17 6.63
CA VAL A 110 -11.18 0.41 7.60
C VAL A 110 -10.31 -0.59 8.37
N GLN A 111 -9.42 -1.31 7.68
CA GLN A 111 -8.47 -2.24 8.32
C GLN A 111 -7.57 -1.49 9.31
N PHE A 112 -6.99 -0.36 8.91
CA PHE A 112 -6.11 0.45 9.75
C PHE A 112 -6.81 0.93 11.03
N LEU A 113 -8.07 1.36 10.93
CA LEU A 113 -8.81 1.92 12.06
C LEU A 113 -9.40 0.85 12.99
N LEU A 114 -9.79 -0.32 12.47
CA LEU A 114 -10.53 -1.32 13.24
C LEU A 114 -9.69 -2.53 13.68
N MET A 115 -8.62 -2.85 12.97
CA MET A 115 -7.85 -4.06 13.25
C MET A 115 -6.56 -3.76 14.02
N PRO A 116 -6.34 -4.35 15.22
CA PRO A 116 -5.15 -4.10 16.03
C PRO A 116 -3.84 -4.42 15.31
N ASN A 117 -3.82 -5.46 14.47
CA ASN A 117 -2.66 -5.86 13.68
C ASN A 117 -2.34 -4.88 12.54
N PHE A 118 -3.15 -3.86 12.30
CA PHE A 118 -2.95 -2.93 11.18
C PHE A 118 -2.55 -1.54 11.67
N ALA A 119 -2.53 -1.31 12.98
CA ALA A 119 -2.08 -0.07 13.60
C ALA A 119 -0.54 0.07 13.56
N THR A 120 0.06 0.06 12.36
CA THR A 120 1.51 0.25 12.16
C THR A 120 1.81 1.32 11.11
N SER A 121 2.99 1.92 11.23
CA SER A 121 3.49 2.90 10.26
C SER A 121 3.59 2.32 8.86
N THR A 122 4.02 1.06 8.73
CA THR A 122 4.06 0.34 7.44
C THR A 122 2.69 0.34 6.76
N PHE A 123 1.63 -0.06 7.47
CA PHE A 123 0.29 -0.12 6.88
C PHE A 123 -0.32 1.25 6.66
N PHE A 124 -0.03 2.22 7.53
CA PHE A 124 -0.42 3.60 7.31
C PHE A 124 0.17 4.16 6.01
N ILE A 125 1.45 3.89 5.74
CA ILE A 125 2.10 4.28 4.49
C ILE A 125 1.46 3.57 3.29
N LEU A 126 1.16 2.27 3.38
CA LEU A 126 0.42 1.57 2.33
C LEU A 126 -0.96 2.19 2.07
N THR A 127 -1.68 2.55 3.15
CA THR A 127 -2.98 3.23 3.07
C THR A 127 -2.84 4.58 2.39
N ALA A 128 -1.83 5.37 2.75
CA ALA A 128 -1.53 6.64 2.10
C ALA A 128 -1.17 6.45 0.61
N MET A 129 -0.44 5.41 0.24
CA MET A 129 -0.15 5.10 -1.17
C MET A 129 -1.42 4.75 -1.95
N THR A 130 -2.35 3.99 -1.37
CA THR A 130 -3.66 3.71 -2.01
C THR A 130 -4.50 4.97 -2.17
N LEU A 131 -4.41 5.93 -1.24
CA LEU A 131 -5.03 7.24 -1.41
C LEU A 131 -4.38 8.02 -2.56
N LEU A 132 -3.05 8.06 -2.63
CA LEU A 132 -2.32 8.74 -3.70
C LEU A 132 -2.64 8.16 -5.08
N ASP A 133 -2.82 6.84 -5.18
CA ASP A 133 -3.24 6.18 -6.41
C ASP A 133 -4.62 6.66 -6.90
N VAL A 134 -5.60 6.74 -5.99
CA VAL A 134 -6.93 7.29 -6.29
C VAL A 134 -6.82 8.74 -6.76
N LEU A 135 -6.06 9.58 -6.06
CA LEU A 135 -5.90 10.99 -6.42
C LEU A 135 -5.20 11.15 -7.78
N ALA A 136 -4.14 10.39 -8.04
CA ALA A 136 -3.43 10.40 -9.30
C ALA A 136 -4.36 10.03 -10.47
N GLY A 137 -5.18 8.97 -10.30
CA GLY A 137 -6.15 8.55 -11.31
C GLY A 137 -7.18 9.64 -11.68
N VAL A 138 -7.72 10.34 -10.68
CA VAL A 138 -8.64 11.48 -10.93
C VAL A 138 -7.93 12.61 -11.67
N ILE A 139 -6.73 12.99 -11.22
CA ILE A 139 -5.97 14.10 -11.79
C ILE A 139 -5.67 13.83 -13.27
N VAL A 140 -5.20 12.63 -13.63
CA VAL A 140 -4.89 12.28 -15.03
C VAL A 140 -6.12 12.33 -15.91
N THR A 141 -7.28 11.90 -15.39
CA THR A 141 -8.56 11.94 -16.13
C THR A 141 -8.98 13.39 -16.41
N ILE A 142 -8.89 14.28 -15.41
CA ILE A 142 -9.21 15.71 -15.56
C ILE A 142 -8.27 16.38 -16.57
N VAL A 143 -6.96 16.14 -16.46
CA VAL A 143 -5.96 16.76 -17.36
C VAL A 143 -6.17 16.30 -18.80
N SER A 144 -6.45 15.01 -19.02
CA SER A 144 -6.74 14.46 -20.35
C SER A 144 -7.97 15.12 -20.99
N ALA A 145 -9.07 15.25 -20.24
CA ALA A 145 -10.28 15.90 -20.72
C ALA A 145 -10.04 17.36 -21.11
N ARG A 146 -9.24 18.12 -20.33
CA ARG A 146 -8.91 19.52 -20.64
C ARG A 146 -8.12 19.68 -21.94
N ARG A 147 -7.23 18.72 -22.27
CA ARG A 147 -6.43 18.76 -23.51
C ARG A 147 -7.32 18.58 -24.75
N ASP A 148 -8.35 17.74 -24.66
CA ASP A 148 -9.25 17.47 -25.79
C ASP A 148 -10.09 18.72 -26.18
N PHE A 149 -10.43 19.58 -25.21
CA PHE A 149 -11.15 20.84 -25.49
C PHE A 149 -10.29 21.93 -26.13
N GLY A 150 -8.96 21.90 -25.97
CA GLY A 150 -8.06 22.89 -26.57
C GLY A 150 -7.87 22.73 -28.08
N VAL A 151 -8.08 21.52 -28.62
CA VAL A 151 -7.90 21.22 -30.05
C VAL A 151 -9.13 21.64 -30.89
N ALA A 152 -10.31 21.79 -30.26
CA ALA A 152 -11.54 22.18 -30.95
C ALA A 152 -11.66 23.70 -31.22
N GLY A 153 -10.70 24.53 -30.78
CA GLY A 153 -10.73 25.98 -30.91
C GLY A 153 -9.95 26.57 -32.10
N ASP A 154 -9.24 25.75 -32.87
CA ASP A 154 -8.36 26.17 -33.98
C ASP A 154 -8.92 25.81 -35.38
N VAL A 155 -10.25 25.82 -35.56
CA VAL A 155 -10.92 25.70 -36.88
C VAL A 155 -11.91 26.83 -37.13
#